data_AF-A0A1Y3WWN4-F1
#
_entry.id   AF-A0A1Y3WWN4-F1
#
_cell.length_a   1.000
_cell.length_b   1.000
_cell.length_c   1.000
_cell.angle_alpha   90.00
_cell.angle_beta   90.00
_cell.angle_gamma   90.00
#
_symmetry.space_group_name_H-M   'P 1'
#
loop_
_entity.id
_entity.type
_entity.pdbx_description
1 polymer ?
#
loop_
_entity_poly.entity_id
_entity_poly.type
_entity_poly.pdbx_seq_one_letter_code
_entity_poly.pdbx_strand_id
1 'polypeptide(L)'
;MKRELIHILTVMAGAALLFACEKMTTPEPVRIQYPDKQSPILRDDAYYARLRAYKQTDHKLAFGWYGSWTGIGASEQSRLRSAPDSMDIISIWSQWHSLSPEQLEDKAYVQQIKGTRVVFCISAKDMPEEFKVNGQITEEGIVAYARAWGKDSMDKYQYDGMDIDFETAVDHQGPMNKNPENFKRFAEELSKYIGPKSGTGRLFLIDGNIDSNWLPANIGELCDYAVSQAYNCSGAGNLRSRTQSAAGRGWRPEQIIFTENFESLWQTGGTSYGYNGTSIPSLLGMAYFALEETSAGFGSYHMEYEYGNASMPYKYIREAIQIANPAPQGDYTKNLLTLDQAGETTVELTPSPSGATEAVTIPLSGSLSAVAAGEMTLPLILDSSLVGPYNEYNYTEYEAIDPASVTFTAPLHFAAGERHSSAETPVQMIITGKGLEAGKEYLAAVRIDCSGVEGVAPNTAREVLYVRVSLKSRQMANTVAISGWTFTANEKDYTTAMSDGQLTGGWTAFTEETPEIKVKIDLAAPRTIVDWRMGSIDSSFKNLRDIEMSLDGQKWVAQASGTVELALTDGTGAICNCAVRWSAATSA
;
A
#
# COMPACT_ATOMS: atom_id res chain seq x y z
N MET A 1 -58.82 68.65 17.81
CA MET A 1 -57.57 68.28 17.12
C MET A 1 -56.47 67.76 18.03
N LYS A 2 -56.03 68.47 19.09
CA LYS A 2 -54.90 67.99 19.94
C LYS A 2 -55.18 66.67 20.70
N ARG A 3 -56.40 66.46 21.19
CA ARG A 3 -56.78 65.25 21.97
C ARG A 3 -56.91 63.99 21.10
N GLU A 4 -57.45 64.15 19.89
CA GLU A 4 -57.56 63.08 18.88
C GLU A 4 -56.18 62.65 18.36
N LEU A 5 -55.27 63.60 18.14
CA LEU A 5 -53.91 63.31 17.68
C LEU A 5 -53.11 62.52 18.73
N ILE A 6 -53.32 62.82 20.02
CA ILE A 6 -52.70 62.07 21.13
C ILE A 6 -53.23 60.64 21.17
N HIS A 7 -54.54 60.41 21.04
CA HIS A 7 -55.10 59.05 21.04
C HIS A 7 -54.63 58.23 19.84
N ILE A 8 -54.53 58.83 18.65
CA ILE A 8 -54.01 58.16 17.46
C ILE A 8 -52.53 57.80 17.64
N LEU A 9 -51.71 58.71 18.20
CA LEU A 9 -50.30 58.44 18.48
C LEU A 9 -50.11 57.38 19.58
N THR A 10 -50.96 57.34 20.60
CA THR A 10 -50.91 56.32 21.67
C THR A 10 -51.35 54.94 21.17
N VAL A 11 -52.35 54.87 20.30
CA VAL A 11 -52.79 53.59 19.67
C VAL A 11 -51.74 53.09 18.67
N MET A 12 -51.09 53.97 17.91
CA MET A 12 -49.99 53.60 17.00
C MET A 12 -48.73 53.15 17.76
N ALA A 13 -48.41 53.77 18.90
CA ALA A 13 -47.31 53.32 19.76
C ALA A 13 -47.61 51.97 20.45
N GLY A 14 -48.87 51.73 20.83
CA GLY A 14 -49.33 50.44 21.37
C GLY A 14 -49.32 49.31 20.34
N ALA A 15 -49.68 49.60 19.09
CA ALA A 15 -49.60 48.64 17.99
C ALA A 15 -48.15 48.31 17.60
N ALA A 16 -47.23 49.29 17.64
CA ALA A 16 -45.81 49.06 17.37
C ALA A 16 -45.14 48.13 18.42
N LEU A 17 -45.65 48.11 19.66
CA LEU A 17 -45.18 47.21 20.72
C LEU A 17 -45.69 45.76 20.59
N LEU A 18 -46.76 45.51 19.80
CA LEU A 18 -47.27 44.16 19.53
C LEU A 18 -46.65 43.51 18.28
N PHE A 19 -45.96 44.29 17.44
CA PHE A 19 -45.24 43.80 16.24
C PHE A 19 -43.70 43.93 16.35
N ALA A 20 -43.19 44.57 17.41
CA ALA A 20 -41.78 44.57 17.74
C ALA A 20 -41.47 43.40 18.69
N CYS A 21 -40.63 42.47 18.22
CA CYS A 21 -40.03 41.34 18.94
C CYS A 21 -40.69 39.95 18.80
N GLU A 22 -40.84 39.46 17.58
CA GLU A 22 -40.54 38.03 17.32
C GLU A 22 -39.12 37.83 16.76
N LYS A 23 -38.58 38.81 16.03
CA LYS A 23 -37.29 38.67 15.32
C LYS A 23 -36.03 38.90 16.18
N MET A 24 -36.17 39.35 17.44
CA MET A 24 -35.06 39.81 18.28
C MET A 24 -34.83 38.98 19.55
N THR A 25 -35.61 37.92 19.77
CA THR A 25 -35.48 37.02 20.94
C THR A 25 -35.16 35.57 20.57
N THR A 26 -35.12 35.22 19.28
CA THR A 26 -34.43 34.02 18.82
C THR A 26 -32.94 34.33 18.69
N PRO A 27 -32.06 33.83 19.58
CA PRO A 27 -30.63 33.88 19.32
C PRO A 27 -30.35 33.17 18.01
N GLU A 28 -30.01 33.93 16.96
CA GLU A 28 -29.48 33.34 15.74
C GLU A 28 -28.17 32.66 16.12
N PRO A 29 -28.02 31.36 15.80
CA PRO A 29 -26.79 30.67 16.13
C PRO A 29 -25.63 31.33 15.40
N VAL A 30 -24.76 31.98 16.17
CA VAL A 30 -23.52 32.54 15.64
C VAL A 30 -22.65 31.37 15.22
N ARG A 31 -22.49 31.20 13.90
CA ARG A 31 -21.58 30.22 13.33
C ARG A 31 -20.15 30.67 13.62
N ILE A 32 -19.55 30.10 14.68
CA ILE A 32 -18.23 30.50 15.20
C ILE A 32 -17.08 29.93 14.34
N GLN A 33 -17.37 28.93 13.50
CA GLN A 33 -16.39 28.29 12.63
C GLN A 33 -16.99 28.06 11.23
N TYR A 34 -16.20 28.33 10.20
CA TYR A 34 -16.57 28.21 8.79
C TYR A 34 -15.65 27.19 8.09
N PRO A 35 -15.89 25.87 8.23
CA PRO A 35 -15.07 24.84 7.59
C PRO A 35 -14.98 24.99 6.07
N ASP A 36 -16.02 25.55 5.44
CA ASP A 36 -16.09 25.91 4.02
C ASP A 36 -15.12 27.04 3.63
N LYS A 37 -14.76 27.91 4.57
CA LYS A 37 -13.78 29.00 4.38
C LYS A 37 -12.38 28.65 4.88
N GLN A 38 -12.22 27.50 5.55
CA GLN A 38 -10.96 27.05 6.14
C GLN A 38 -10.18 26.10 5.23
N SER A 39 -10.79 25.61 4.14
CA SER A 39 -10.10 24.79 3.14
C SER A 39 -9.85 25.61 1.87
N PRO A 40 -8.60 25.73 1.40
CA PRO A 40 -8.30 26.35 0.12
C PRO A 40 -8.75 25.50 -1.09
N ILE A 41 -9.30 24.30 -0.84
CA ILE A 41 -9.66 23.31 -1.86
C ILE A 41 -11.11 23.52 -2.26
N LEU A 42 -11.34 23.76 -3.55
CA LEU A 42 -12.67 23.75 -4.15
C LEU A 42 -13.23 22.32 -4.10
N ARG A 43 -14.35 22.14 -3.40
CA ARG A 43 -15.05 20.85 -3.29
C ARG A 43 -16.10 20.70 -4.41
N ASP A 44 -15.61 20.60 -5.63
CA ASP A 44 -16.43 20.35 -6.83
C ASP A 44 -16.75 18.85 -7.02
N ASP A 45 -17.46 18.53 -8.09
CA ASP A 45 -17.81 17.14 -8.40
C ASP A 45 -16.57 16.26 -8.66
N ALA A 46 -15.50 16.85 -9.22
CA ALA A 46 -14.23 16.16 -9.46
C ALA A 46 -13.52 15.82 -8.13
N TYR A 47 -13.56 16.72 -7.15
CA TYR A 47 -13.08 16.49 -5.80
C TYR A 47 -13.80 15.30 -5.15
N TYR A 48 -15.14 15.30 -5.17
CA TYR A 48 -15.89 14.22 -4.54
C TYR A 48 -15.78 12.90 -5.32
N ALA A 49 -15.62 12.94 -6.64
CA ALA A 49 -15.31 11.76 -7.44
C ALA A 49 -13.95 11.17 -7.05
N ARG A 50 -12.90 11.98 -6.90
CA ARG A 50 -11.58 11.55 -6.38
C ARG A 50 -11.66 10.98 -4.97
N LEU A 51 -12.43 11.60 -4.09
CA LEU A 51 -12.61 11.14 -2.73
C LEU A 51 -13.27 9.75 -2.68
N ARG A 52 -14.39 9.57 -3.39
CA ARG A 52 -15.05 8.26 -3.49
C ARG A 52 -14.14 7.24 -4.15
N ALA A 53 -13.36 7.68 -5.14
CA ALA A 53 -12.38 6.86 -5.81
C ALA A 53 -11.32 6.34 -4.82
N TYR A 54 -10.69 7.24 -4.04
CA TYR A 54 -9.74 6.90 -2.99
C TYR A 54 -10.30 5.86 -2.02
N LYS A 55 -11.56 6.00 -1.57
CA LYS A 55 -12.17 5.04 -0.65
C LYS A 55 -12.37 3.63 -1.20
N GLN A 56 -12.20 3.42 -2.51
CA GLN A 56 -12.21 2.10 -3.14
C GLN A 56 -10.81 1.49 -3.27
N THR A 57 -9.74 2.20 -2.95
CA THR A 57 -8.37 1.64 -2.97
C THR A 57 -8.12 0.83 -1.71
N ASP A 58 -7.08 0.00 -1.73
CA ASP A 58 -6.53 -0.54 -0.48
C ASP A 58 -5.85 0.61 0.29
N HIS A 59 -6.31 0.86 1.51
CA HIS A 59 -5.83 1.93 2.39
C HIS A 59 -6.23 1.64 3.85
N LYS A 60 -5.66 2.39 4.81
CA LYS A 60 -5.98 2.22 6.23
C LYS A 60 -7.25 2.96 6.61
N LEU A 61 -8.19 2.26 7.20
CA LEU A 61 -9.53 2.78 7.47
C LEU A 61 -9.51 3.79 8.62
N ALA A 62 -10.14 4.94 8.38
CA ALA A 62 -10.50 5.88 9.42
C ALA A 62 -11.92 5.59 9.92
N PHE A 63 -12.02 5.27 11.21
CA PHE A 63 -13.26 4.90 11.88
C PHE A 63 -13.63 5.90 12.99
N GLY A 64 -14.92 6.06 13.30
CA GLY A 64 -15.31 6.71 14.55
C GLY A 64 -16.75 6.45 14.97
N TRP A 65 -16.97 6.43 16.29
CA TRP A 65 -18.30 6.43 16.87
C TRP A 65 -18.81 7.86 17.03
N TYR A 66 -20.02 8.11 16.56
CA TYR A 66 -20.64 9.44 16.53
C TYR A 66 -21.87 9.48 17.44
N GLY A 67 -21.76 10.17 18.58
CA GLY A 67 -22.77 10.09 19.65
C GLY A 67 -23.82 11.20 19.67
N SER A 68 -23.53 12.34 19.06
CA SER A 68 -24.37 13.55 19.17
C SER A 68 -25.13 13.90 17.88
N TRP A 69 -25.51 12.90 17.09
CA TRP A 69 -26.09 13.11 15.76
C TRP A 69 -27.57 13.51 15.80
N THR A 70 -27.86 14.73 15.35
CA THR A 70 -29.24 15.24 15.21
C THR A 70 -29.55 15.74 13.80
N GLY A 71 -28.53 15.95 12.95
CA GLY A 71 -28.69 16.56 11.61
C GLY A 71 -28.98 18.07 11.65
N ILE A 72 -29.27 18.64 12.82
CA ILE A 72 -29.69 20.03 13.01
C ILE A 72 -28.88 20.72 14.12
N GLY A 73 -29.08 22.02 14.30
CA GLY A 73 -28.48 22.77 15.40
C GLY A 73 -27.53 23.89 14.97
N ALA A 74 -27.09 24.65 15.98
CA ALA A 74 -26.20 25.81 15.84
C ALA A 74 -24.77 25.43 15.44
N SER A 75 -24.27 24.33 16.02
CA SER A 75 -22.97 23.76 15.74
C SER A 75 -23.08 22.73 14.62
N GLU A 76 -22.08 22.64 13.73
CA GLU A 76 -22.01 21.54 12.77
C GLU A 76 -21.58 20.22 13.44
N GLN A 77 -21.15 20.24 14.71
CA GLN A 77 -20.78 19.05 15.49
C GLN A 77 -21.86 17.98 15.57
N SER A 78 -23.13 18.32 15.38
CA SER A 78 -24.24 17.36 15.43
C SER A 78 -24.64 16.82 14.05
N ARG A 79 -23.82 17.09 13.02
CA ARG A 79 -24.08 16.70 11.63
C ARG A 79 -22.92 15.85 11.10
N LEU A 80 -23.22 14.67 10.58
CA LEU A 80 -22.25 13.74 10.02
C LEU A 80 -21.42 14.38 8.90
N ARG A 81 -22.04 15.26 8.09
CA ARG A 81 -21.32 16.02 7.04
C ARG A 81 -20.17 16.88 7.56
N SER A 82 -20.09 17.17 8.86
CA SER A 82 -18.98 17.91 9.47
C SER A 82 -17.72 17.07 9.64
N ALA A 83 -17.86 15.74 9.70
CA ALA A 83 -16.74 14.82 9.83
C ALA A 83 -15.76 14.98 8.65
N PRO A 84 -14.46 14.70 8.84
CA PRO A 84 -13.48 14.75 7.77
C PRO A 84 -13.95 13.99 6.53
N ASP A 85 -13.75 14.58 5.35
CA ASP A 85 -14.23 14.01 4.09
C ASP A 85 -13.67 12.60 3.85
N SER A 86 -12.44 12.35 4.32
CA SER A 86 -11.69 11.10 4.28
C SER A 86 -12.03 10.08 5.37
N MET A 87 -13.10 10.26 6.16
CA MET A 87 -13.60 9.19 7.03
C MET A 87 -14.15 8.03 6.21
N ASP A 88 -13.82 6.80 6.57
CA ASP A 88 -14.26 5.61 5.83
C ASP A 88 -15.51 4.99 6.44
N ILE A 89 -15.55 4.88 7.77
CA ILE A 89 -16.68 4.29 8.49
C ILE A 89 -17.06 5.19 9.67
N ILE A 90 -18.36 5.51 9.77
CA ILE A 90 -18.94 6.15 10.95
C ILE A 90 -19.97 5.21 11.56
N SER A 91 -19.79 4.86 12.84
CA SER A 91 -20.72 4.06 13.62
C SER A 91 -21.61 4.98 14.48
N ILE A 92 -22.92 4.90 14.30
CA ILE A 92 -23.87 5.76 15.01
C ILE A 92 -24.02 5.27 16.46
N TRP A 93 -23.41 6.01 17.39
CA TRP A 93 -23.48 5.82 18.84
C TRP A 93 -24.60 6.68 19.46
N SER A 94 -25.74 6.70 18.78
CA SER A 94 -26.89 7.50 19.16
C SER A 94 -28.18 6.83 18.68
N GLN A 95 -29.29 7.55 18.75
CA GLN A 95 -30.54 7.09 18.15
C GLN A 95 -30.36 6.77 16.65
N TRP A 96 -30.42 5.49 16.29
CA TRP A 96 -30.20 5.02 14.91
C TRP A 96 -31.49 4.70 14.15
N HIS A 97 -32.62 4.56 14.86
CA HIS A 97 -33.94 4.35 14.26
C HIS A 97 -34.83 5.58 14.45
N SER A 98 -36.00 5.58 13.81
CA SER A 98 -36.94 6.71 13.87
C SER A 98 -36.31 8.06 13.46
N LEU A 99 -35.43 8.01 12.46
CA LEU A 99 -34.65 9.16 11.98
C LEU A 99 -35.54 10.30 11.47
N SER A 100 -35.12 11.54 11.76
CA SER A 100 -35.74 12.74 11.18
C SER A 100 -35.40 12.89 9.70
N PRO A 101 -36.17 13.69 8.92
CA PRO A 101 -35.81 14.02 7.55
C PRO A 101 -34.41 14.60 7.40
N GLU A 102 -33.97 15.44 8.35
CA GLU A 102 -32.66 16.09 8.35
C GLU A 102 -31.53 15.09 8.60
N GLN A 103 -31.74 14.11 9.49
CA GLN A 103 -30.82 12.99 9.67
C GLN A 103 -30.73 12.16 8.38
N LEU A 104 -31.86 11.84 7.74
CA LEU A 104 -31.85 11.09 6.49
C LEU A 104 -31.08 11.82 5.37
N GLU A 105 -31.25 13.14 5.25
CA GLU A 105 -30.53 13.96 4.27
C GLU A 105 -29.03 14.05 4.58
N ASP A 106 -28.65 14.32 5.83
CA ASP A 106 -27.25 14.40 6.28
C ASP A 106 -26.52 13.07 6.05
N LYS A 107 -27.16 11.94 6.40
CA LYS A 107 -26.63 10.60 6.13
C LYS A 107 -26.50 10.32 4.64
N ALA A 108 -27.53 10.63 3.84
CA ALA A 108 -27.49 10.42 2.40
C ALA A 108 -26.37 11.23 1.73
N TYR A 109 -26.16 12.48 2.15
CA TYR A 109 -25.03 13.29 1.67
C TYR A 109 -23.68 12.64 1.98
N VAL A 110 -23.48 12.17 3.22
CA VAL A 110 -22.24 11.52 3.64
C VAL A 110 -21.99 10.21 2.88
N GLN A 111 -23.02 9.40 2.69
CA GLN A 111 -22.94 8.14 1.95
C GLN A 111 -22.69 8.37 0.45
N GLN A 112 -23.50 9.22 -0.19
CA GLN A 112 -23.54 9.32 -1.65
C GLN A 112 -22.52 10.33 -2.20
N ILE A 113 -22.30 11.44 -1.51
CA ILE A 113 -21.37 12.48 -1.96
C ILE A 113 -19.97 12.18 -1.46
N LYS A 114 -19.79 11.92 -0.16
CA LYS A 114 -18.45 11.65 0.40
C LYS A 114 -18.00 10.20 0.27
N GLY A 115 -18.91 9.25 0.09
CA GLY A 115 -18.58 7.82 0.06
C GLY A 115 -18.21 7.22 1.41
N THR A 116 -18.52 7.90 2.52
CA THR A 116 -18.30 7.34 3.87
C THR A 116 -19.41 6.35 4.17
N ARG A 117 -19.05 5.17 4.67
CA ARG A 117 -20.00 4.14 5.08
C ARG A 117 -20.55 4.48 6.46
N VAL A 118 -21.87 4.49 6.60
CA VAL A 118 -22.54 4.77 7.87
C VAL A 118 -23.21 3.50 8.37
N VAL A 119 -22.77 3.03 9.55
CA VAL A 119 -23.29 1.84 10.23
C VAL A 119 -24.00 2.25 11.52
N PHE A 120 -24.92 1.43 12.02
CA PHE A 120 -25.53 1.67 13.33
C PHE A 120 -24.97 0.72 14.39
N CYS A 121 -24.78 1.22 15.60
CA CYS A 121 -24.29 0.44 16.73
C CYS A 121 -25.43 -0.11 17.59
N ILE A 122 -25.27 -1.36 18.04
CA ILE A 122 -26.17 -2.03 18.97
C ILE A 122 -25.38 -2.72 20.08
N SER A 123 -25.95 -2.81 21.28
CA SER A 123 -25.30 -3.54 22.37
C SER A 123 -25.47 -5.06 22.22
N ALA A 124 -24.41 -5.81 22.50
CA ALA A 124 -24.44 -7.27 22.63
C ALA A 124 -25.03 -7.76 23.96
N LYS A 125 -25.47 -6.86 24.85
CA LYS A 125 -25.87 -7.19 26.22
C LYS A 125 -27.13 -8.06 26.28
N ASP A 126 -28.22 -7.64 25.63
CA ASP A 126 -29.53 -8.29 25.70
C ASP A 126 -30.24 -8.22 24.34
N MET A 127 -31.23 -9.09 24.16
CA MET A 127 -32.16 -9.05 23.05
C MET A 127 -33.32 -8.10 23.39
N PRO A 128 -33.83 -7.29 22.44
CA PRO A 128 -35.01 -6.47 22.67
C PRO A 128 -36.23 -7.32 23.06
N GLU A 129 -37.07 -6.80 23.95
CA GLU A 129 -38.16 -7.55 24.59
C GLU A 129 -39.20 -8.04 23.57
N GLU A 130 -39.42 -7.29 22.48
CA GLU A 130 -40.34 -7.64 21.41
C GLU A 130 -39.95 -8.93 20.66
N PHE A 131 -38.69 -9.36 20.74
CA PHE A 131 -38.21 -10.62 20.15
C PHE A 131 -38.15 -11.77 21.16
N LYS A 132 -38.35 -11.50 22.46
CA LYS A 132 -38.36 -12.55 23.49
C LYS A 132 -39.70 -13.27 23.48
N VAL A 133 -39.65 -14.59 23.62
CA VAL A 133 -40.84 -15.42 23.74
C VAL A 133 -41.08 -15.67 25.22
N ASN A 134 -42.15 -15.10 25.77
CA ASN A 134 -42.45 -15.14 27.21
C ASN A 134 -41.29 -14.63 28.09
N GLY A 135 -40.61 -13.57 27.64
CA GLY A 135 -39.45 -12.97 28.31
C GLY A 135 -38.16 -13.82 28.24
N GLN A 136 -38.14 -14.88 27.43
CA GLN A 136 -36.98 -15.74 27.23
C GLN A 136 -36.35 -15.54 25.85
N ILE A 137 -35.02 -15.70 25.80
CA ILE A 137 -34.27 -15.77 24.55
C ILE A 137 -34.46 -17.16 23.96
N THR A 138 -34.98 -17.22 22.75
CA THR A 138 -35.24 -18.45 22.01
C THR A 138 -34.57 -18.39 20.64
N GLU A 139 -34.45 -19.54 19.99
CA GLU A 139 -33.94 -19.64 18.63
C GLU A 139 -34.77 -18.81 17.65
N GLU A 140 -36.10 -18.92 17.74
CA GLU A 140 -37.02 -18.19 16.88
C GLU A 140 -36.91 -16.68 17.10
N GLY A 141 -36.74 -16.26 18.37
CA GLY A 141 -36.48 -14.87 18.74
C GLY A 141 -35.19 -14.33 18.14
N ILE A 142 -34.09 -15.09 18.22
CA ILE A 142 -32.79 -14.71 17.65
C ILE A 142 -32.89 -14.54 16.12
N VAL A 143 -33.55 -15.47 15.43
CA VAL A 143 -33.75 -15.40 13.97
C VAL A 143 -34.59 -14.18 13.60
N ALA A 144 -35.68 -13.92 14.34
CA ALA A 144 -36.54 -12.77 14.11
C ALA A 144 -35.78 -11.45 14.36
N TYR A 145 -35.00 -11.39 15.43
CA TYR A 145 -34.17 -10.25 15.79
C TYR A 145 -33.12 -9.94 14.71
N ALA A 146 -32.35 -10.95 14.29
CA ALA A 146 -31.34 -10.82 13.24
C ALA A 146 -31.94 -10.36 11.91
N ARG A 147 -33.08 -10.93 11.50
CA ARG A 147 -33.79 -10.50 10.29
C ARG A 147 -34.31 -9.07 10.40
N ALA A 148 -34.95 -8.72 11.52
CA ALA A 148 -35.53 -7.40 11.71
C ALA A 148 -34.46 -6.32 11.60
N TRP A 149 -33.27 -6.53 12.17
CA TRP A 149 -32.25 -5.49 12.22
C TRP A 149 -31.24 -5.59 11.08
N GLY A 150 -30.74 -6.78 10.78
CA GLY A 150 -29.78 -7.02 9.69
C GLY A 150 -30.39 -6.87 8.29
N LYS A 151 -31.72 -6.99 8.15
CA LYS A 151 -32.42 -6.78 6.89
C LYS A 151 -33.43 -5.63 6.95
N ASP A 152 -34.49 -5.75 7.75
CA ASP A 152 -35.63 -4.84 7.60
C ASP A 152 -35.29 -3.39 7.99
N SER A 153 -34.57 -3.19 9.09
CA SER A 153 -34.06 -1.87 9.50
C SER A 153 -32.97 -1.35 8.57
N MET A 154 -32.05 -2.21 8.11
CA MET A 154 -31.05 -1.84 7.10
C MET A 154 -31.72 -1.30 5.83
N ASP A 155 -32.74 -2.00 5.33
CA ASP A 155 -33.49 -1.62 4.13
C ASP A 155 -34.31 -0.34 4.39
N LYS A 156 -34.94 -0.22 5.55
CA LYS A 156 -35.79 0.95 5.87
C LYS A 156 -34.99 2.24 6.01
N TYR A 157 -33.85 2.18 6.70
CA TYR A 157 -33.04 3.36 7.03
C TYR A 157 -31.81 3.52 6.12
N GLN A 158 -31.58 2.58 5.20
CA GLN A 158 -30.51 2.61 4.20
C GLN A 158 -29.12 2.74 4.84
N TYR A 159 -28.83 1.93 5.86
CA TYR A 159 -27.50 1.85 6.48
C TYR A 159 -26.56 0.94 5.68
N ASP A 160 -25.26 1.18 5.82
CA ASP A 160 -24.22 0.43 5.11
C ASP A 160 -23.75 -0.80 5.86
N GLY A 161 -24.26 -1.05 7.07
CA GLY A 161 -23.81 -2.14 7.93
C GLY A 161 -24.18 -1.92 9.40
N MET A 162 -23.78 -2.88 10.23
CA MET A 162 -24.05 -2.90 11.67
C MET A 162 -22.76 -3.08 12.46
N ASP A 163 -22.69 -2.43 13.61
CA ASP A 163 -21.65 -2.53 14.61
C ASP A 163 -22.25 -3.11 15.91
N ILE A 164 -21.61 -4.12 16.48
CA ILE A 164 -22.08 -4.80 17.69
C ILE A 164 -21.09 -4.55 18.82
N ASP A 165 -21.52 -3.76 19.80
CA ASP A 165 -20.77 -3.44 21.01
C ASP A 165 -20.75 -4.63 21.97
N PHE A 166 -19.65 -5.39 21.91
CA PHE A 166 -19.41 -6.57 22.73
C PHE A 166 -18.51 -6.25 23.93
N GLU A 167 -19.16 -5.89 25.04
CA GLU A 167 -18.49 -5.59 26.30
C GLU A 167 -18.55 -6.74 27.30
N THR A 168 -17.51 -6.83 28.14
CA THR A 168 -17.44 -7.75 29.29
C THR A 168 -17.46 -7.05 30.63
N ALA A 169 -17.42 -5.70 30.64
CA ALA A 169 -17.61 -4.89 31.83
C ALA A 169 -18.91 -5.24 32.55
N VAL A 170 -18.89 -5.27 33.88
CA VAL A 170 -19.97 -5.82 34.73
C VAL A 170 -21.34 -5.21 34.45
N ASP A 171 -21.40 -3.90 34.20
CA ASP A 171 -22.61 -3.15 33.88
C ASP A 171 -23.12 -3.36 32.45
N HIS A 172 -22.30 -3.95 31.57
CA HIS A 172 -22.63 -4.30 30.19
C HIS A 172 -22.91 -5.81 30.02
N GLN A 173 -22.82 -6.61 31.09
CA GLN A 173 -23.14 -8.02 31.04
C GLN A 173 -24.65 -8.28 30.99
N GLY A 174 -25.07 -9.22 30.15
CA GLY A 174 -26.46 -9.62 29.98
C GLY A 174 -26.60 -11.02 29.36
N PRO A 175 -27.83 -11.44 29.06
CA PRO A 175 -28.11 -12.81 28.63
C PRO A 175 -27.58 -13.17 27.24
N MET A 176 -27.21 -12.18 26.40
CA MET A 176 -26.62 -12.41 25.07
C MET A 176 -25.10 -12.58 25.17
N ASN A 177 -24.35 -11.57 25.62
CA ASN A 177 -22.88 -11.63 25.69
C ASN A 177 -22.32 -12.63 26.72
N LYS A 178 -23.08 -12.98 27.78
CA LYS A 178 -22.67 -14.05 28.72
C LYS A 178 -22.92 -15.46 28.18
N ASN A 179 -23.64 -15.60 27.06
CA ASN A 179 -23.95 -16.89 26.47
C ASN A 179 -23.36 -16.96 25.04
N PRO A 180 -22.14 -17.51 24.90
CA PRO A 180 -21.46 -17.59 23.61
C PRO A 180 -22.28 -18.30 22.52
N GLU A 181 -23.12 -19.27 22.88
CA GLU A 181 -23.96 -19.98 21.90
C GLU A 181 -25.07 -19.08 21.35
N ASN A 182 -25.74 -18.30 22.21
CA ASN A 182 -26.75 -17.34 21.77
C ASN A 182 -26.13 -16.25 20.88
N PHE A 183 -24.98 -15.72 21.30
CA PHE A 183 -24.30 -14.68 20.53
C PHE A 183 -23.78 -15.22 19.19
N LYS A 184 -23.17 -16.42 19.18
CA LYS A 184 -22.73 -17.09 17.96
C LYS A 184 -23.88 -17.26 16.98
N ARG A 185 -25.01 -17.77 17.47
CA ARG A 185 -26.19 -17.98 16.64
C ARG A 185 -26.72 -16.69 16.06
N PHE A 186 -26.78 -15.62 16.86
CA PHE A 186 -27.19 -14.31 16.40
C PHE A 186 -26.26 -13.78 15.30
N ALA A 187 -24.94 -13.90 15.48
CA ALA A 187 -23.97 -13.51 14.46
C ALA A 187 -24.08 -14.35 13.17
N GLU A 188 -24.29 -15.66 13.27
CA GLU A 188 -24.53 -16.53 12.12
C GLU A 188 -25.80 -16.14 11.35
N GLU A 189 -26.89 -15.84 12.05
CA GLU A 189 -28.13 -15.36 11.44
C GLU A 189 -27.98 -13.98 10.79
N LEU A 190 -27.24 -13.06 11.42
CA LEU A 190 -26.90 -11.76 10.84
C LEU A 190 -26.05 -11.89 9.58
N SER A 191 -25.11 -12.85 9.55
CA SER A 191 -24.19 -13.06 8.42
C SER A 191 -24.89 -13.39 7.10
N LYS A 192 -26.19 -13.73 7.13
CA LYS A 192 -27.05 -13.92 5.96
C LYS A 192 -27.44 -12.60 5.29
N TYR A 193 -27.34 -11.47 6.01
CA TYR A 193 -27.80 -10.15 5.56
C TYR A 193 -26.70 -9.10 5.51
N ILE A 194 -25.69 -9.22 6.37
CA ILE A 194 -24.54 -8.32 6.47
C ILE A 194 -23.23 -9.12 6.55
N GLY A 195 -22.10 -8.47 6.30
CA GLY A 195 -20.78 -9.08 6.37
C GLY A 195 -20.38 -9.82 5.09
N PRO A 196 -19.15 -10.36 5.05
CA PRO A 196 -18.55 -10.95 3.87
C PRO A 196 -19.33 -12.16 3.32
N LYS A 197 -20.06 -12.89 4.18
CA LYS A 197 -20.83 -14.07 3.77
C LYS A 197 -22.19 -13.74 3.14
N SER A 198 -22.67 -12.50 3.27
CA SER A 198 -24.01 -12.10 2.82
C SER A 198 -24.10 -11.79 1.32
N GLY A 199 -22.99 -11.41 0.69
CA GLY A 199 -22.97 -10.94 -0.69
C GLY A 199 -23.69 -9.60 -0.93
N THR A 200 -24.14 -8.91 0.13
CA THR A 200 -24.86 -7.62 0.01
C THR A 200 -23.93 -6.41 -0.06
N GLY A 201 -22.66 -6.61 0.27
CA GLY A 201 -21.68 -5.56 0.46
C GLY A 201 -21.83 -4.80 1.78
N ARG A 202 -22.87 -5.03 2.60
CA ARG A 202 -23.08 -4.37 3.90
C ARG A 202 -22.05 -4.84 4.92
N LEU A 203 -21.56 -3.92 5.76
CA LEU A 203 -20.57 -4.23 6.76
C LEU A 203 -21.15 -4.94 7.98
N PHE A 204 -20.37 -5.87 8.53
CA PHE A 204 -20.60 -6.46 9.85
C PHE A 204 -19.36 -6.25 10.71
N LEU A 205 -19.50 -5.39 11.72
CA LEU A 205 -18.47 -5.07 12.70
C LEU A 205 -18.85 -5.65 14.07
N ILE A 206 -17.82 -6.01 14.84
CA ILE A 206 -17.93 -6.24 16.27
C ILE A 206 -16.93 -5.33 16.95
N ASP A 207 -17.38 -4.55 17.93
CA ASP A 207 -16.54 -3.69 18.73
C ASP A 207 -16.49 -4.09 20.21
N GLY A 208 -15.69 -3.35 20.99
CA GLY A 208 -15.49 -3.61 22.41
C GLY A 208 -14.33 -4.54 22.69
N ASN A 209 -14.59 -5.61 23.45
CA ASN A 209 -13.59 -6.57 23.89
C ASN A 209 -13.39 -7.70 22.86
N ILE A 210 -12.91 -7.32 21.67
CA ILE A 210 -12.73 -8.19 20.50
C ILE A 210 -11.75 -9.37 20.71
N ASP A 211 -10.92 -9.29 21.74
CA ASP A 211 -9.94 -10.29 22.16
C ASP A 211 -10.41 -11.15 23.36
N SER A 212 -11.65 -10.95 23.84
CA SER A 212 -12.23 -11.70 24.95
C SER A 212 -12.50 -13.17 24.60
N ASN A 213 -12.27 -14.07 25.56
CA ASN A 213 -12.66 -15.47 25.42
C ASN A 213 -14.18 -15.72 25.50
N TRP A 214 -14.98 -14.70 25.81
CA TRP A 214 -16.45 -14.75 25.74
C TRP A 214 -16.96 -14.67 24.31
N LEU A 215 -16.18 -14.09 23.40
CA LEU A 215 -16.50 -14.15 21.98
C LEU A 215 -16.36 -15.58 21.47
N PRO A 216 -17.32 -16.05 20.64
CA PRO A 216 -17.24 -17.36 20.00
C PRO A 216 -15.94 -17.52 19.19
N ALA A 217 -15.44 -18.77 19.14
CA ALA A 217 -14.34 -19.09 18.24
C ALA A 217 -14.73 -18.83 16.78
N ASN A 218 -13.77 -18.38 15.98
CA ASN A 218 -13.90 -18.08 14.54
C ASN A 218 -14.97 -17.03 14.18
N ILE A 219 -15.37 -16.18 15.13
CA ILE A 219 -16.33 -15.10 14.86
C ILE A 219 -15.83 -14.15 13.75
N GLY A 220 -14.51 -13.97 13.64
CA GLY A 220 -13.89 -13.13 12.61
C GLY A 220 -14.10 -13.61 11.16
N GLU A 221 -14.55 -14.85 10.95
CA GLU A 221 -14.96 -15.34 9.62
C GLU A 221 -16.32 -14.78 9.17
N LEU A 222 -17.15 -14.29 10.10
CA LEU A 222 -18.48 -13.75 9.81
C LEU A 222 -18.47 -12.24 9.60
N CYS A 223 -17.42 -11.56 10.04
CA CYS A 223 -17.36 -10.11 10.16
C CYS A 223 -16.30 -9.51 9.23
N ASP A 224 -16.53 -8.27 8.79
CA ASP A 224 -15.53 -7.51 8.02
C ASP A 224 -14.43 -7.02 8.96
N TYR A 225 -14.80 -6.39 10.07
CA TYR A 225 -13.86 -5.73 10.98
C TYR A 225 -14.15 -6.00 12.45
N ALA A 226 -13.08 -6.05 13.23
CA ALA A 226 -13.09 -5.95 14.69
C ALA A 226 -12.63 -4.55 15.09
N VAL A 227 -13.42 -3.83 15.89
CA VAL A 227 -13.04 -2.50 16.37
C VAL A 227 -12.63 -2.61 17.84
N SER A 228 -11.32 -2.68 18.06
CA SER A 228 -10.75 -2.79 19.40
C SER A 228 -10.75 -1.45 20.10
N GLN A 229 -11.48 -1.36 21.22
CA GLN A 229 -11.39 -0.27 22.17
C GLN A 229 -10.04 -0.30 22.90
N ALA A 230 -9.01 0.28 22.26
CA ALA A 230 -7.63 0.31 22.74
C ALA A 230 -7.34 1.56 23.58
N TYR A 231 -8.31 1.94 24.40
CA TYR A 231 -8.26 3.20 25.14
C TYR A 231 -7.06 3.26 26.07
N ASN A 232 -6.45 4.45 26.14
CA ASN A 232 -5.25 4.72 26.94
C ASN A 232 -4.03 3.87 26.55
N CYS A 233 -3.91 3.49 25.27
CA CYS A 233 -2.76 2.73 24.77
C CYS A 233 -1.48 3.58 24.78
N SER A 234 -0.41 3.05 25.38
CA SER A 234 0.87 3.76 25.55
C SER A 234 1.99 3.31 24.59
N GLY A 235 1.75 2.32 23.72
CA GLY A 235 2.75 1.88 22.75
C GLY A 235 2.36 0.64 21.95
N ALA A 236 3.11 0.36 20.88
CA ALA A 236 2.83 -0.71 19.92
C ALA A 236 2.76 -2.11 20.55
N GLY A 237 3.50 -2.36 21.64
CA GLY A 237 3.46 -3.63 22.36
C GLY A 237 2.06 -3.99 22.87
N ASN A 238 1.24 -3.00 23.26
CA ASN A 238 -0.15 -3.23 23.66
C ASN A 238 -1.01 -3.68 22.46
N LEU A 239 -0.87 -3.00 21.32
CA LEU A 239 -1.61 -3.29 20.09
C LEU A 239 -1.26 -4.67 19.51
N ARG A 240 0.03 -5.05 19.53
CA ARG A 240 0.49 -6.39 19.17
C ARG A 240 -0.13 -7.47 20.06
N SER A 241 -0.15 -7.25 21.37
CA SER A 241 -0.73 -8.20 22.32
C SER A 241 -2.22 -8.43 22.08
N ARG A 242 -2.97 -7.35 21.85
CA ARG A 242 -4.40 -7.40 21.46
C ARG A 242 -4.60 -8.15 20.16
N THR A 243 -3.79 -7.86 19.14
CA THR A 243 -3.80 -8.56 17.85
C THR A 243 -3.58 -10.06 18.01
N GLN A 244 -2.58 -10.46 18.79
CA GLN A 244 -2.28 -11.87 19.07
C GLN A 244 -3.43 -12.56 19.82
N SER A 245 -4.06 -11.87 20.77
CA SER A 245 -5.17 -12.41 21.55
C SER A 245 -6.43 -12.57 20.70
N ALA A 246 -6.72 -11.57 19.86
CA ALA A 246 -7.82 -11.57 18.90
C ALA A 246 -7.70 -12.69 17.85
N ALA A 247 -6.48 -13.09 17.46
CA ALA A 247 -6.27 -14.23 16.56
C ALA A 247 -6.88 -15.53 17.12
N GLY A 248 -6.93 -15.69 18.45
CA GLY A 248 -7.61 -16.81 19.10
C GLY A 248 -9.13 -16.84 18.90
N ARG A 249 -9.74 -15.76 18.36
CA ARG A 249 -11.15 -15.64 17.97
C ARG A 249 -11.35 -15.65 16.45
N GLY A 250 -10.29 -15.87 15.67
CA GLY A 250 -10.32 -15.92 14.21
C GLY A 250 -10.18 -14.56 13.53
N TRP A 251 -9.85 -13.50 14.27
CA TRP A 251 -9.54 -12.19 13.69
C TRP A 251 -8.17 -12.19 13.04
N ARG A 252 -8.09 -11.67 11.81
CA ARG A 252 -6.81 -11.39 11.15
C ARG A 252 -6.37 -9.95 11.43
N PRO A 253 -5.06 -9.64 11.49
CA PRO A 253 -4.59 -8.29 11.77
C PRO A 253 -5.21 -7.23 10.85
N GLU A 254 -5.36 -7.52 9.56
CA GLU A 254 -5.99 -6.66 8.55
C GLU A 254 -7.52 -6.48 8.70
N GLN A 255 -8.14 -7.10 9.72
CA GLN A 255 -9.52 -6.85 10.12
C GLN A 255 -9.63 -5.95 11.36
N ILE A 256 -8.52 -5.65 12.05
CA ILE A 256 -8.57 -4.96 13.35
C ILE A 256 -8.38 -3.44 13.19
N ILE A 257 -9.33 -2.69 13.72
CA ILE A 257 -9.29 -1.23 13.84
C ILE A 257 -9.04 -0.88 15.32
N PHE A 258 -8.05 -0.05 15.62
CA PHE A 258 -7.76 0.37 17.00
C PHE A 258 -8.29 1.77 17.28
N THR A 259 -8.99 1.95 18.39
CA THR A 259 -9.64 3.23 18.72
C THR A 259 -9.21 3.82 20.06
N GLU A 260 -9.25 5.15 20.15
CA GLU A 260 -8.97 5.91 21.36
C GLU A 260 -10.23 6.62 21.91
N ASN A 261 -10.27 6.86 23.22
CA ASN A 261 -11.39 7.50 23.90
C ASN A 261 -11.38 9.02 23.73
N PHE A 262 -12.11 9.54 22.75
CA PHE A 262 -12.27 10.98 22.53
C PHE A 262 -13.41 11.61 23.34
N GLU A 263 -14.19 10.84 24.09
CA GLU A 263 -15.09 11.41 25.10
C GLU A 263 -14.31 12.28 26.10
N SER A 264 -13.09 11.84 26.43
CA SER A 264 -12.21 12.53 27.39
C SER A 264 -10.91 13.07 26.79
N LEU A 265 -10.41 12.51 25.67
CA LEU A 265 -9.06 12.80 25.16
C LEU A 265 -9.01 13.49 23.78
N TRP A 266 -10.13 14.02 23.30
CA TRP A 266 -10.20 14.70 21.99
C TRP A 266 -9.27 15.92 21.87
N GLN A 267 -8.97 16.61 22.99
CA GLN A 267 -8.13 17.81 23.00
C GLN A 267 -6.64 17.51 22.75
N THR A 268 -6.20 16.31 23.13
CA THR A 268 -4.79 15.90 23.07
C THR A 268 -4.53 14.82 22.03
N GLY A 269 -5.57 14.32 21.35
CA GLY A 269 -5.44 13.24 20.37
C GLY A 269 -5.22 11.88 21.03
N GLY A 270 -5.62 11.73 22.30
CA GLY A 270 -5.34 10.55 23.11
C GLY A 270 -4.32 10.77 24.22
N THR A 271 -3.81 9.66 24.76
CA THR A 271 -2.78 9.64 25.81
C THR A 271 -1.36 9.68 25.21
N SER A 272 -0.34 9.67 26.06
CA SER A 272 1.08 9.59 25.67
C SER A 272 1.42 8.19 25.15
N TYR A 273 1.80 8.10 23.87
CA TYR A 273 2.21 6.88 23.18
C TYR A 273 3.69 6.95 22.78
N GLY A 274 4.48 5.94 23.18
CA GLY A 274 5.89 5.85 22.83
C GLY A 274 6.11 5.42 21.37
N TYR A 275 6.80 6.26 20.59
CA TYR A 275 7.13 6.00 19.19
C TYR A 275 8.52 6.55 18.84
N ASN A 276 9.42 5.70 18.34
CA ASN A 276 10.79 6.06 17.90
C ASN A 276 11.57 6.97 18.88
N GLY A 277 11.52 6.64 20.17
CA GLY A 277 12.22 7.41 21.22
C GLY A 277 11.54 8.72 21.62
N THR A 278 10.36 9.03 21.07
CA THR A 278 9.54 10.20 21.39
C THR A 278 8.18 9.79 21.94
N SER A 279 7.43 10.75 22.47
CA SER A 279 6.02 10.59 22.86
C SER A 279 5.14 11.37 21.90
N ILE A 280 4.13 10.69 21.36
CA ILE A 280 3.10 11.25 20.46
C ILE A 280 1.70 10.93 21.01
N PRO A 281 0.63 11.61 20.57
CA PRO A 281 -0.73 11.20 20.88
C PRO A 281 -1.03 9.77 20.42
N SER A 282 -1.76 9.00 21.24
CA SER A 282 -2.06 7.59 20.97
C SER A 282 -2.88 7.35 19.70
N LEU A 283 -3.76 8.26 19.28
CA LEU A 283 -4.42 8.14 17.97
C LEU A 283 -3.40 8.15 16.81
N LEU A 284 -2.39 9.04 16.89
CA LEU A 284 -1.33 9.08 15.88
C LEU A 284 -0.45 7.83 15.95
N GLY A 285 -0.19 7.33 17.16
CA GLY A 285 0.49 6.05 17.37
C GLY A 285 -0.23 4.85 16.75
N MET A 286 -1.56 4.82 16.84
CA MET A 286 -2.40 3.80 16.18
C MET A 286 -2.37 3.94 14.65
N ALA A 287 -2.30 5.16 14.11
CA ALA A 287 -2.14 5.39 12.68
C ALA A 287 -0.79 4.90 12.15
N TYR A 288 0.32 5.19 12.85
CA TYR A 288 1.63 4.61 12.52
C TYR A 288 1.63 3.08 12.62
N PHE A 289 1.00 2.52 13.66
CA PHE A 289 0.88 1.08 13.79
C PHE A 289 0.12 0.45 12.61
N ALA A 290 -0.98 1.08 12.18
CA ALA A 290 -1.73 0.62 11.01
C ALA A 290 -0.88 0.61 9.74
N LEU A 291 -0.08 1.66 9.55
CA LEU A 291 0.84 1.81 8.42
C LEU A 291 2.00 0.80 8.45
N GLU A 292 2.58 0.54 9.62
CA GLU A 292 3.87 -0.17 9.76
C GLU A 292 3.74 -1.67 10.10
N GLU A 293 2.70 -2.08 10.84
CA GLU A 293 2.63 -3.41 11.48
C GLU A 293 1.45 -4.29 11.05
N THR A 294 0.65 -3.81 10.09
CA THR A 294 -0.58 -4.44 9.60
C THR A 294 -1.73 -4.40 10.61
N SER A 295 -2.55 -3.35 10.49
CA SER A 295 -3.93 -3.35 10.97
C SER A 295 -4.88 -2.86 9.87
N ALA A 296 -6.18 -3.01 10.07
CA ALA A 296 -7.20 -2.47 9.16
C ALA A 296 -7.25 -0.93 9.22
N GLY A 297 -7.08 -0.36 10.41
CA GLY A 297 -7.26 1.08 10.60
C GLY A 297 -7.13 1.57 12.03
N PHE A 298 -7.60 2.78 12.24
CA PHE A 298 -7.58 3.53 13.49
C PHE A 298 -8.83 4.41 13.62
N GLY A 299 -9.14 4.87 14.84
CA GLY A 299 -10.32 5.69 15.04
C GLY A 299 -10.52 6.23 16.45
N SER A 300 -11.69 6.79 16.72
CA SER A 300 -12.00 7.32 18.04
C SER A 300 -13.47 7.18 18.46
N TYR A 301 -13.66 7.08 19.77
CA TYR A 301 -14.97 7.08 20.44
C TYR A 301 -15.42 8.50 20.80
N HIS A 302 -16.67 8.85 20.49
CA HIS A 302 -17.13 10.24 20.48
C HIS A 302 -16.27 11.14 19.57
N MET A 303 -16.06 10.69 18.32
CA MET A 303 -15.21 11.40 17.36
C MET A 303 -15.64 12.86 17.18
N GLU A 304 -16.95 13.15 17.30
CA GLU A 304 -17.52 14.47 17.07
C GLU A 304 -17.07 15.49 18.12
N TYR A 305 -16.62 15.07 19.30
CA TYR A 305 -16.09 16.01 20.31
C TYR A 305 -14.86 16.75 19.79
N GLU A 306 -14.10 16.13 18.88
CA GLU A 306 -12.94 16.74 18.27
C GLU A 306 -13.27 17.88 17.29
N TYR A 307 -14.53 18.01 16.85
CA TYR A 307 -14.97 19.18 16.10
C TYR A 307 -14.64 20.48 16.86
N GLY A 308 -14.69 20.45 18.20
CA GLY A 308 -14.39 21.57 19.07
C GLY A 308 -12.91 21.94 19.21
N ASN A 309 -11.99 21.27 18.49
CA ASN A 309 -10.57 21.57 18.58
C ASN A 309 -10.24 23.00 18.11
N ALA A 310 -9.60 23.75 19.00
CA ALA A 310 -9.38 25.19 18.85
C ALA A 310 -8.44 25.53 17.69
N SER A 311 -7.53 24.63 17.32
CA SER A 311 -6.63 24.83 16.18
C SER A 311 -7.35 24.57 14.85
N MET A 312 -8.07 23.45 14.76
CA MET A 312 -8.82 23.05 13.57
C MET A 312 -9.82 21.95 13.95
N PRO A 313 -11.07 21.99 13.48
CA PRO A 313 -12.02 20.88 13.67
C PRO A 313 -11.46 19.54 13.18
N TYR A 314 -11.51 18.52 14.05
CA TYR A 314 -10.97 17.18 13.80
C TYR A 314 -9.47 17.13 13.52
N LYS A 315 -8.67 17.94 14.21
CA LYS A 315 -7.22 18.07 14.01
C LYS A 315 -6.50 16.71 13.96
N TYR A 316 -6.53 15.94 15.03
CA TYR A 316 -5.83 14.67 15.20
C TYR A 316 -6.42 13.55 14.34
N ILE A 317 -7.73 13.50 14.11
CA ILE A 317 -8.27 12.55 13.11
C ILE A 317 -7.72 12.85 11.72
N ARG A 318 -7.64 14.13 11.32
CA ARG A 318 -7.03 14.52 10.03
C ARG A 318 -5.55 14.19 9.98
N GLU A 319 -4.80 14.47 11.05
CA GLU A 319 -3.38 14.12 11.15
C GLU A 319 -3.17 12.60 11.07
N ALA A 320 -3.98 11.81 11.78
CA ALA A 320 -3.93 10.35 11.76
C ALA A 320 -4.21 9.79 10.34
N ILE A 321 -5.22 10.33 9.67
CA ILE A 321 -5.51 10.00 8.26
C ILE A 321 -4.31 10.32 7.37
N GLN A 322 -3.71 11.50 7.53
CA GLN A 322 -2.57 11.89 6.70
C GLN A 322 -1.32 11.06 6.97
N ILE A 323 -1.12 10.58 8.22
CA ILE A 323 -0.03 9.65 8.57
C ILE A 323 -0.23 8.32 7.84
N ALA A 324 -1.40 7.71 8.00
CA ALA A 324 -1.62 6.37 7.48
C ALA A 324 -1.88 6.34 5.96
N ASN A 325 -2.44 7.42 5.42
CA ASN A 325 -2.85 7.55 4.02
C ASN A 325 -2.48 8.95 3.48
N PRO A 326 -1.18 9.19 3.19
CA PRO A 326 -0.74 10.51 2.77
C PRO A 326 -1.38 10.93 1.45
N ALA A 327 -2.08 12.06 1.46
CA ALA A 327 -2.66 12.62 0.25
C ALA A 327 -1.56 12.96 -0.80
N PRO A 328 -1.80 12.68 -2.10
CA PRO A 328 -0.94 13.14 -3.17
C PRO A 328 -0.69 14.66 -3.10
N GLN A 329 0.49 15.14 -3.48
CA GLN A 329 0.79 16.58 -3.50
C GLN A 329 0.76 17.07 -4.94
N GLY A 330 0.07 18.18 -5.22
CA GLY A 330 0.01 18.72 -6.58
C GLY A 330 -1.19 19.62 -6.84
N ASP A 331 -1.43 19.89 -8.11
CA ASP A 331 -2.57 20.69 -8.59
C ASP A 331 -3.87 19.88 -8.58
N TYR A 332 -4.65 20.01 -7.51
CA TYR A 332 -5.93 19.31 -7.32
C TYR A 332 -7.04 19.75 -8.29
N THR A 333 -6.82 20.76 -9.14
CA THR A 333 -7.73 21.06 -10.25
C THR A 333 -7.60 20.01 -11.38
N LYS A 334 -6.57 19.17 -11.32
CA LYS A 334 -6.24 18.12 -12.29
C LYS A 334 -6.22 16.75 -11.64
N ASN A 335 -6.20 15.71 -12.47
CA ASN A 335 -5.96 14.34 -12.06
C ASN A 335 -4.47 14.15 -11.78
N LEU A 336 -4.11 13.72 -10.57
CA LEU A 336 -2.73 13.66 -10.12
C LEU A 336 -2.10 12.32 -10.51
N LEU A 337 -0.99 12.38 -11.24
CA LEU A 337 -0.27 11.23 -11.76
C LEU A 337 0.91 10.89 -10.85
N THR A 338 0.97 9.63 -10.41
CA THR A 338 2.03 9.07 -9.58
C THR A 338 2.85 8.09 -10.39
N LEU A 339 4.17 8.17 -10.31
CA LEU A 339 5.06 7.07 -10.69
C LEU A 339 5.15 6.13 -9.49
N ASP A 340 4.66 4.89 -9.63
CA ASP A 340 4.48 4.00 -8.49
C ASP A 340 5.82 3.61 -7.84
N GLN A 341 6.90 3.64 -8.62
CA GLN A 341 8.28 3.39 -8.18
C GLN A 341 9.04 4.66 -7.79
N ALA A 342 8.40 5.84 -7.71
CA ALA A 342 9.05 7.08 -7.31
C ALA A 342 9.75 6.96 -5.94
N GLY A 343 10.86 7.67 -5.76
CA GLY A 343 11.77 7.50 -4.62
C GLY A 343 13.19 7.18 -5.09
N GLU A 344 13.90 6.37 -4.33
CA GLU A 344 15.30 6.02 -4.62
C GLU A 344 15.49 4.51 -4.74
N THR A 345 16.33 4.09 -5.69
CA THR A 345 16.77 2.70 -5.82
C THR A 345 18.22 2.66 -6.31
N THR A 346 18.89 1.53 -6.10
CA THR A 346 20.30 1.33 -6.49
C THR A 346 20.43 0.15 -7.44
N VAL A 347 21.20 0.36 -8.50
CA VAL A 347 21.55 -0.64 -9.51
C VAL A 347 23.06 -0.71 -9.58
N GLU A 348 23.60 -1.91 -9.41
CA GLU A 348 25.02 -2.17 -9.59
C GLU A 348 25.20 -3.11 -10.78
N LEU A 349 25.86 -2.61 -11.82
CA LEU A 349 26.17 -3.38 -13.03
C LEU A 349 27.49 -4.10 -12.86
N THR A 350 27.51 -5.38 -13.22
CA THR A 350 28.75 -6.18 -13.23
C THR A 350 29.22 -6.35 -14.67
N PRO A 351 30.39 -5.79 -15.05
CA PRO A 351 30.94 -6.02 -16.37
C PRO A 351 31.46 -7.46 -16.48
N SER A 352 31.08 -8.14 -17.55
CA SER A 352 31.69 -9.40 -17.97
C SER A 352 33.18 -9.19 -18.32
N PRO A 353 33.98 -10.26 -18.41
CA PRO A 353 35.35 -10.17 -18.88
C PRO A 353 35.50 -9.55 -20.28
N SER A 354 34.47 -9.52 -21.12
CA SER A 354 34.49 -8.82 -22.42
C SER A 354 34.31 -7.30 -22.33
N GLY A 355 33.96 -6.78 -21.15
CA GLY A 355 33.53 -5.40 -20.95
C GLY A 355 32.02 -5.18 -21.16
N ALA A 356 31.30 -6.14 -21.76
CA ALA A 356 29.83 -6.09 -21.84
C ALA A 356 29.20 -6.26 -20.46
N THR A 357 28.11 -5.54 -20.18
CA THR A 357 27.34 -5.64 -18.93
C THR A 357 26.01 -6.33 -19.20
N GLU A 358 25.54 -7.11 -18.23
CA GLU A 358 24.16 -7.60 -18.24
C GLU A 358 23.23 -6.42 -17.96
N ALA A 359 22.15 -6.33 -18.72
CA ALA A 359 21.19 -5.25 -18.57
C ALA A 359 20.33 -5.47 -17.32
N VAL A 360 20.13 -4.43 -16.52
CA VAL A 360 19.21 -4.46 -15.39
C VAL A 360 17.88 -3.87 -15.83
N THR A 361 16.79 -4.55 -15.46
CA THR A 361 15.44 -4.19 -15.84
C THR A 361 14.64 -3.80 -14.61
N ILE A 362 14.05 -2.60 -14.62
CA ILE A 362 13.17 -2.10 -13.56
C ILE A 362 11.75 -1.98 -14.15
N PRO A 363 10.75 -2.72 -13.62
CA PRO A 363 9.36 -2.54 -14.05
C PRO A 363 8.84 -1.19 -13.56
N LEU A 364 8.17 -0.46 -14.43
CA LEU A 364 7.60 0.85 -14.15
C LEU A 364 6.08 0.84 -14.40
N SER A 365 5.34 1.46 -13.49
CA SER A 365 3.90 1.66 -13.59
C SER A 365 3.52 3.05 -13.09
N GLY A 366 2.34 3.52 -13.52
CA GLY A 366 1.78 4.76 -13.01
C GLY A 366 0.34 4.60 -12.55
N SER A 367 -0.05 5.49 -11.65
CA SER A 367 -1.40 5.56 -11.11
C SER A 367 -1.94 6.98 -11.09
N LEU A 368 -3.25 7.13 -11.31
CA LEU A 368 -3.96 8.40 -11.27
C LEU A 368 -4.82 8.50 -10.00
N SER A 369 -4.96 9.72 -9.46
CA SER A 369 -5.80 9.98 -8.28
C SER A 369 -7.31 9.85 -8.55
N ALA A 370 -7.72 9.88 -9.81
CA ALA A 370 -9.03 9.49 -10.35
C ALA A 370 -8.87 8.67 -11.63
N VAL A 371 -9.96 8.06 -12.10
CA VAL A 371 -9.97 7.35 -13.40
C VAL A 371 -9.61 8.29 -14.56
N ALA A 372 -8.94 7.76 -15.58
CA ALA A 372 -8.63 8.50 -16.79
C ALA A 372 -9.94 8.89 -17.51
N ALA A 373 -10.11 10.18 -17.82
CA ALA A 373 -11.30 10.68 -18.53
C ALA A 373 -11.40 10.17 -19.97
N GLY A 374 -10.26 9.78 -20.55
CA GLY A 374 -10.13 9.19 -21.87
C GLY A 374 -8.84 8.40 -21.96
N GLU A 375 -8.63 7.73 -23.08
CA GLU A 375 -7.41 6.98 -23.36
C GLU A 375 -6.20 7.93 -23.43
N MET A 376 -5.11 7.58 -22.73
CA MET A 376 -3.90 8.39 -22.70
C MET A 376 -2.63 7.55 -22.72
N THR A 377 -1.59 8.12 -23.35
CA THR A 377 -0.26 7.53 -23.43
C THR A 377 0.76 8.56 -22.99
N LEU A 378 1.57 8.22 -22.00
CA LEU A 378 2.46 9.14 -21.30
C LEU A 378 3.91 8.61 -21.36
N PRO A 379 4.84 9.32 -22.01
CA PRO A 379 6.22 8.86 -22.11
C PRO A 379 6.96 8.99 -20.78
N LEU A 380 7.92 8.11 -20.55
CA LEU A 380 8.93 8.24 -19.49
C LEU A 380 10.15 8.96 -20.06
N ILE A 381 10.72 9.85 -19.26
CA ILE A 381 11.89 10.64 -19.64
C ILE A 381 12.97 10.60 -18.56
N LEU A 382 14.21 10.79 -18.99
CA LEU A 382 15.32 11.13 -18.12
C LEU A 382 15.44 12.64 -18.01
N ASP A 383 15.35 13.15 -16.79
CA ASP A 383 15.50 14.57 -16.52
C ASP A 383 16.81 14.85 -15.78
N SER A 384 17.89 15.01 -16.55
CA SER A 384 19.22 15.27 -15.99
C SER A 384 19.31 16.58 -15.20
N SER A 385 18.35 17.50 -15.35
CA SER A 385 18.33 18.76 -14.59
C SER A 385 18.09 18.55 -13.10
N LEU A 386 17.52 17.40 -12.71
CA LEU A 386 17.21 17.05 -11.33
C LEU A 386 18.42 16.48 -10.55
N VAL A 387 19.49 16.09 -11.24
CA VAL A 387 20.69 15.49 -10.60
C VAL A 387 21.43 16.51 -9.73
N GLY A 388 21.58 17.76 -10.19
CA GLY A 388 22.22 18.82 -9.42
C GLY A 388 21.50 19.13 -8.09
N PRO A 389 20.19 19.44 -8.11
CA PRO A 389 19.40 19.64 -6.89
C PRO A 389 19.41 18.43 -5.95
N TYR A 390 19.35 17.20 -6.49
CA TYR A 390 19.45 15.99 -5.69
C TYR A 390 20.80 15.91 -4.95
N ASN A 391 21.89 16.18 -5.66
CA ASN A 391 23.23 16.16 -5.11
C ASN A 391 23.41 17.21 -4.00
N GLU A 392 22.90 18.42 -4.20
CA GLU A 392 22.93 19.50 -3.21
C GLU A 392 22.15 19.15 -1.93
N TYR A 393 20.95 18.58 -2.09
CA TYR A 393 20.10 18.21 -0.95
C TYR A 393 20.68 17.04 -0.14
N ASN A 394 21.22 16.02 -0.83
CA ASN A 394 21.70 14.80 -0.21
C ASN A 394 23.21 14.81 0.11
N TYR A 395 23.92 15.89 -0.19
CA TYR A 395 25.38 15.99 -0.05
C TYR A 395 26.13 14.87 -0.81
N THR A 396 25.78 14.69 -2.09
CA THR A 396 26.36 13.65 -2.98
C THR A 396 26.94 14.29 -4.25
N GLU A 397 27.66 13.51 -5.07
CA GLU A 397 28.36 13.99 -6.27
C GLU A 397 28.10 13.08 -7.49
N TYR A 398 26.88 12.57 -7.65
CA TYR A 398 26.54 11.69 -8.76
C TYR A 398 26.62 12.41 -10.12
N GLU A 399 27.15 11.73 -11.15
CA GLU A 399 27.06 12.21 -12.54
C GLU A 399 25.69 11.86 -13.13
N ALA A 400 25.13 12.69 -14.01
CA ALA A 400 23.92 12.32 -14.74
C ALA A 400 24.22 11.12 -15.66
N ILE A 401 23.36 10.10 -15.64
CA ILE A 401 23.53 8.96 -16.53
C ILE A 401 23.42 9.39 -18.00
N ASP A 402 24.23 8.80 -18.88
CA ASP A 402 24.07 8.98 -20.32
C ASP A 402 22.72 8.40 -20.77
N PRO A 403 21.85 9.17 -21.45
CA PRO A 403 20.60 8.66 -21.98
C PRO A 403 20.77 7.44 -22.89
N ALA A 404 21.92 7.26 -23.55
CA ALA A 404 22.22 6.09 -24.37
C ALA A 404 22.38 4.79 -23.56
N SER A 405 22.56 4.88 -22.23
CA SER A 405 22.65 3.73 -21.31
C SER A 405 21.28 3.22 -20.88
N VAL A 406 20.22 4.01 -21.09
CA VAL A 406 18.86 3.72 -20.61
C VAL A 406 17.90 3.59 -21.78
N THR A 407 16.99 2.63 -21.71
CA THR A 407 15.91 2.48 -22.69
C THR A 407 14.60 2.16 -21.98
N PHE A 408 13.51 2.79 -22.40
CA PHE A 408 12.16 2.42 -21.97
C PHE A 408 11.49 1.57 -23.05
N THR A 409 10.87 0.45 -22.67
CA THR A 409 10.25 -0.46 -23.65
C THR A 409 9.02 0.14 -24.34
N ALA A 410 8.29 1.02 -23.65
CA ALA A 410 7.10 1.70 -24.14
C ALA A 410 6.76 2.91 -23.24
N PRO A 411 5.91 3.85 -23.68
CA PRO A 411 5.23 4.79 -22.79
C PRO A 411 4.20 4.09 -21.89
N LEU A 412 3.82 4.72 -20.79
CA LEU A 412 2.71 4.24 -19.94
C LEU A 412 1.38 4.50 -20.64
N HIS A 413 0.51 3.49 -20.67
CA HIS A 413 -0.80 3.57 -21.29
C HIS A 413 -1.92 3.44 -20.25
N PHE A 414 -2.90 4.35 -20.25
CA PHE A 414 -4.09 4.29 -19.41
C PHE A 414 -5.34 4.25 -20.31
N ALA A 415 -6.16 3.22 -20.13
CA ALA A 415 -7.45 3.14 -20.80
C ALA A 415 -8.47 4.08 -20.15
N ALA A 416 -9.47 4.53 -20.91
CA ALA A 416 -10.55 5.34 -20.39
C ALA A 416 -11.30 4.59 -19.26
N GLY A 417 -11.49 5.25 -18.12
CA GLY A 417 -12.11 4.64 -16.94
C GLY A 417 -11.15 3.87 -16.02
N GLU A 418 -9.88 3.70 -16.40
CA GLU A 418 -8.87 3.04 -15.58
C GLU A 418 -8.05 4.02 -14.74
N ARG A 419 -7.54 3.56 -13.59
CA ARG A 419 -6.62 4.35 -12.75
C ARG A 419 -5.17 3.98 -12.91
N HIS A 420 -4.90 2.76 -13.33
CA HIS A 420 -3.55 2.21 -13.40
C HIS A 420 -3.14 2.07 -14.86
N SER A 421 -1.84 2.22 -15.10
CA SER A 421 -1.28 1.91 -16.41
C SER A 421 -1.48 0.42 -16.73
N SER A 422 -1.74 0.10 -18.01
CA SER A 422 -2.05 -1.26 -18.47
C SER A 422 -1.01 -2.29 -18.03
N ALA A 423 -1.46 -3.35 -17.36
CA ALA A 423 -0.64 -4.49 -16.97
C ALA A 423 -0.30 -5.42 -18.15
N GLU A 424 -1.05 -5.33 -19.27
CA GLU A 424 -0.81 -6.15 -20.46
C GLU A 424 0.45 -5.71 -21.22
N THR A 425 0.83 -4.44 -21.07
CA THR A 425 2.03 -3.84 -21.68
C THR A 425 2.95 -3.34 -20.57
N PRO A 426 3.63 -4.25 -19.84
CA PRO A 426 4.48 -3.85 -18.72
C PRO A 426 5.64 -3.00 -19.24
N VAL A 427 5.70 -1.75 -18.78
CA VAL A 427 6.77 -0.84 -19.15
C VAL A 427 8.00 -1.16 -18.31
N GLN A 428 9.15 -1.23 -18.97
CA GLN A 428 10.42 -1.55 -18.33
C GLN A 428 11.44 -0.48 -18.66
N MET A 429 12.17 -0.03 -17.64
CA MET A 429 13.42 0.70 -17.78
C MET A 429 14.56 -0.31 -17.84
N ILE A 430 15.31 -0.30 -18.93
CA ILE A 430 16.46 -1.15 -19.15
C ILE A 430 17.72 -0.30 -19.03
N ILE A 431 18.62 -0.67 -18.12
CA ILE A 431 19.88 0.02 -17.87
C ILE A 431 21.03 -0.88 -18.31
N THR A 432 21.90 -0.34 -19.14
CA THR A 432 23.13 -1.00 -19.62
C THR A 432 24.36 -0.22 -19.17
N GLY A 433 25.52 -0.87 -19.12
CA GLY A 433 26.78 -0.21 -18.76
C GLY A 433 27.43 0.57 -19.91
N LYS A 434 26.71 0.80 -21.02
CA LYS A 434 27.23 1.55 -22.16
C LYS A 434 27.55 2.97 -21.72
N GLY A 435 28.79 3.43 -21.90
CA GLY A 435 29.19 4.80 -21.53
C GLY A 435 29.46 5.02 -20.04
N LEU A 436 29.35 3.98 -19.20
CA LEU A 436 29.64 4.09 -17.77
C LEU A 436 31.09 3.69 -17.46
N GLU A 437 31.71 4.39 -16.51
CA GLU A 437 33.06 4.12 -16.04
C GLU A 437 33.04 3.42 -14.68
N ALA A 438 33.94 2.45 -14.48
CA ALA A 438 34.06 1.75 -13.22
C ALA A 438 34.56 2.70 -12.11
N GLY A 439 33.93 2.62 -10.94
CA GLY A 439 34.27 3.47 -9.79
C GLY A 439 33.65 4.87 -9.83
N LYS A 440 32.92 5.23 -10.89
CA LYS A 440 32.01 6.37 -10.89
C LYS A 440 30.61 5.93 -10.46
N GLU A 441 29.87 6.86 -9.88
CA GLU A 441 28.47 6.69 -9.54
C GLU A 441 27.62 7.67 -10.36
N TYR A 442 26.58 7.15 -10.97
CA TYR A 442 25.67 7.88 -11.84
C TYR A 442 24.27 7.93 -11.22
N LEU A 443 23.49 8.93 -11.62
CA LEU A 443 22.09 9.06 -11.21
C LEU A 443 21.21 9.20 -12.46
N ALA A 444 20.23 8.29 -12.57
CA ALA A 444 19.14 8.40 -13.53
C ALA A 444 17.91 8.98 -12.80
N ALA A 445 17.56 10.22 -13.08
CA ALA A 445 16.31 10.82 -12.61
C ALA A 445 15.22 10.57 -13.64
N VAL A 446 14.31 9.65 -13.34
CA VAL A 446 13.23 9.18 -14.23
C VAL A 446 11.93 9.81 -13.78
N ARG A 447 11.17 10.40 -14.71
CA ARG A 447 9.80 10.88 -14.45
C ARG A 447 8.89 10.63 -15.64
N ILE A 448 7.59 10.71 -15.40
CA ILE A 448 6.58 10.65 -16.45
C ILE A 448 6.40 12.06 -17.02
N ASP A 449 6.50 12.20 -18.33
CA ASP A 449 6.24 13.46 -19.01
C ASP A 449 4.74 13.62 -19.28
N CYS A 450 4.09 14.46 -18.48
CA CYS A 450 2.70 14.85 -18.67
C CYS A 450 2.56 16.21 -19.40
N SER A 451 3.64 16.74 -19.99
CA SER A 451 3.57 17.99 -20.74
C SER A 451 2.66 17.82 -21.96
N GLY A 452 1.72 18.76 -22.14
CA GLY A 452 0.75 18.72 -23.23
C GLY A 452 -0.46 17.81 -23.00
N VAL A 453 -0.60 17.15 -21.85
CA VAL A 453 -1.82 16.39 -21.50
C VAL A 453 -2.75 17.24 -20.63
N GLU A 454 -3.92 17.57 -21.18
CA GLU A 454 -4.92 18.37 -20.47
C GLU A 454 -5.52 17.59 -19.30
N GLY A 455 -5.78 18.27 -18.19
CA GLY A 455 -6.43 17.67 -17.02
C GLY A 455 -5.56 16.73 -16.18
N VAL A 456 -4.26 16.59 -16.47
CA VAL A 456 -3.31 15.78 -15.69
C VAL A 456 -2.19 16.66 -15.14
N ALA A 457 -1.75 16.39 -13.91
CA ALA A 457 -0.59 17.02 -13.29
C ALA A 457 0.22 15.98 -12.49
N PRO A 458 1.53 16.20 -12.27
CA PRO A 458 2.32 15.30 -11.45
C PRO A 458 1.87 15.35 -9.99
N ASN A 459 1.88 14.20 -9.33
CA ASN A 459 1.97 14.12 -7.87
C ASN A 459 3.41 14.47 -7.48
N THR A 460 3.65 15.72 -7.07
CA THR A 460 5.00 16.26 -6.82
C THR A 460 5.77 15.51 -5.73
N ALA A 461 5.08 14.80 -4.83
CA ALA A 461 5.73 13.96 -3.83
C ALA A 461 6.23 12.61 -4.39
N ARG A 462 5.70 12.17 -5.53
CA ARG A 462 5.94 10.85 -6.15
C ARG A 462 6.11 10.98 -7.67
N GLU A 463 6.78 12.05 -8.10
CA GLU A 463 6.98 12.38 -9.51
C GLU A 463 8.23 11.71 -10.10
N VAL A 464 9.26 11.52 -9.27
CA VAL A 464 10.61 11.15 -9.73
C VAL A 464 11.09 9.87 -9.07
N LEU A 465 11.61 8.94 -9.88
CA LEU A 465 12.44 7.82 -9.44
C LEU A 465 13.91 8.16 -9.70
N TYR A 466 14.71 8.18 -8.64
CA TYR A 466 16.15 8.33 -8.71
C TYR A 466 16.81 6.94 -8.65
N VAL A 467 17.43 6.52 -9.76
CA VAL A 467 18.18 5.27 -9.82
C VAL A 467 19.67 5.60 -9.71
N ARG A 468 20.28 5.22 -8.59
CA ARG A 468 21.74 5.27 -8.41
C ARG A 468 22.34 4.10 -9.18
N VAL A 469 23.19 4.38 -10.16
CA VAL A 469 23.79 3.37 -11.03
C VAL A 469 25.29 3.39 -10.84
N SER A 470 25.87 2.24 -10.48
CA SER A 470 27.31 2.08 -10.40
C SER A 470 27.77 0.92 -11.28
N LEU A 471 28.98 1.01 -11.79
CA LEU A 471 29.65 -0.08 -12.50
C LEU A 471 30.72 -0.66 -11.58
N LYS A 472 30.57 -1.94 -11.21
CA LYS A 472 31.59 -2.65 -10.43
C LYS A 472 32.93 -2.60 -11.14
N SER A 473 33.98 -2.29 -10.39
CA SER A 473 35.33 -2.42 -10.90
C SER A 473 35.57 -3.86 -11.32
N ARG A 474 36.15 -4.01 -12.51
CA ARG A 474 36.56 -5.31 -13.03
C ARG A 474 37.49 -5.93 -12.00
N GLN A 475 37.04 -6.96 -11.26
CA GLN A 475 37.95 -7.75 -10.45
C GLN A 475 38.83 -8.56 -11.42
N MET A 476 39.91 -7.95 -11.88
CA MET A 476 40.97 -8.67 -12.58
C MET A 476 41.86 -9.36 -11.55
N ALA A 477 41.33 -10.36 -10.86
CA ALA A 477 42.20 -11.30 -10.18
C ALA A 477 42.79 -12.24 -11.24
N ASN A 478 44.05 -11.99 -11.61
CA ASN A 478 44.94 -12.90 -12.36
C ASN A 478 44.66 -13.11 -13.86
N THR A 479 44.60 -12.03 -14.65
CA THR A 479 44.75 -12.18 -16.11
C THR A 479 46.24 -12.29 -16.47
N VAL A 480 46.71 -13.51 -16.78
CA VAL A 480 48.01 -13.78 -17.40
C VAL A 480 47.79 -14.13 -18.86
N ALA A 481 48.54 -13.50 -19.76
CA ALA A 481 48.55 -13.86 -21.18
C ALA A 481 49.00 -15.32 -21.34
N ILE A 482 48.13 -16.16 -21.90
CA ILE A 482 48.40 -17.58 -22.14
C ILE A 482 49.15 -17.71 -23.47
N SER A 483 50.43 -18.07 -23.45
CA SER A 483 51.18 -18.54 -24.61
C SER A 483 51.51 -20.03 -24.46
N GLY A 484 51.52 -20.79 -25.56
CA GLY A 484 51.94 -22.20 -25.56
C GLY A 484 50.80 -23.23 -25.42
N TRP A 485 49.58 -22.91 -25.85
CA TRP A 485 48.50 -23.89 -25.98
C TRP A 485 48.01 -23.96 -27.42
N THR A 486 47.38 -25.09 -27.78
CA THR A 486 46.67 -25.23 -29.05
C THR A 486 45.32 -25.89 -28.84
N PHE A 487 44.30 -25.41 -29.54
CA PHE A 487 42.98 -26.05 -29.64
C PHE A 487 42.79 -26.56 -31.04
N THR A 488 42.60 -27.86 -31.18
CA THR A 488 42.34 -28.51 -32.47
C THR A 488 41.05 -29.30 -32.41
N ALA A 489 40.34 -29.33 -33.54
CA ALA A 489 39.20 -30.21 -33.73
C ALA A 489 39.31 -30.89 -35.08
N ASN A 490 39.25 -32.22 -35.09
CA ASN A 490 39.59 -33.03 -36.26
C ASN A 490 40.90 -32.57 -36.90
N GLU A 491 41.93 -32.36 -36.06
CA GLU A 491 43.28 -31.92 -36.42
C GLU A 491 43.41 -30.50 -37.01
N LYS A 492 42.31 -29.74 -37.13
CA LYS A 492 42.35 -28.34 -37.55
C LYS A 492 42.50 -27.40 -36.36
N ASP A 493 43.44 -26.46 -36.45
CA ASP A 493 43.76 -25.48 -35.40
C ASP A 493 42.76 -24.31 -35.36
N TYR A 494 42.15 -24.08 -34.20
CA TYR A 494 41.24 -22.96 -33.91
C TYR A 494 41.71 -22.12 -32.70
N THR A 495 42.98 -22.24 -32.29
CA THR A 495 43.54 -21.63 -31.08
C THR A 495 43.30 -20.12 -31.00
N THR A 496 43.47 -19.40 -32.11
CA THR A 496 43.27 -17.94 -32.17
C THR A 496 41.80 -17.51 -32.14
N ALA A 497 40.86 -18.39 -32.47
CA ALA A 497 39.43 -18.11 -32.41
C ALA A 497 38.83 -18.39 -31.01
N MET A 498 39.66 -18.90 -30.10
CA MET A 498 39.29 -19.27 -28.73
C MET A 498 39.94 -18.34 -27.69
N SER A 499 40.72 -17.33 -28.12
CA SER A 499 41.45 -16.41 -27.25
C SER A 499 40.63 -15.22 -26.70
N ASP A 500 39.41 -15.01 -27.18
CA ASP A 500 38.49 -13.95 -26.71
C ASP A 500 37.09 -14.48 -26.33
N GLY A 501 36.91 -15.81 -26.35
CA GLY A 501 35.63 -16.45 -26.05
C GLY A 501 34.56 -16.32 -27.14
N GLN A 502 34.87 -15.79 -28.33
CA GLN A 502 33.96 -15.78 -29.48
C GLN A 502 34.60 -16.42 -30.71
N LEU A 503 34.14 -17.63 -31.04
CA LEU A 503 34.30 -18.19 -32.40
C LEU A 503 33.57 -17.26 -33.38
N THR A 504 34.32 -16.45 -34.11
CA THR A 504 33.83 -15.59 -35.18
C THR A 504 33.29 -16.47 -36.32
N GLY A 505 31.96 -16.63 -36.37
CA GLY A 505 31.27 -17.41 -37.40
C GLY A 505 30.23 -18.41 -36.89
N GLY A 506 30.15 -18.65 -35.57
CA GLY A 506 29.28 -19.67 -34.99
C GLY A 506 29.77 -21.10 -35.25
N TRP A 507 29.20 -22.09 -34.55
CA TRP A 507 29.64 -23.50 -34.53
C TRP A 507 29.37 -24.29 -35.83
N THR A 508 29.04 -23.63 -36.95
CA THR A 508 28.77 -24.27 -38.24
C THR A 508 29.99 -24.99 -38.85
N ALA A 509 31.19 -24.81 -38.28
CA ALA A 509 32.43 -25.46 -38.69
C ALA A 509 32.60 -26.92 -38.21
N PHE A 510 31.71 -27.44 -37.35
CA PHE A 510 31.83 -28.75 -36.71
C PHE A 510 30.70 -29.72 -37.16
N THR A 511 30.39 -29.72 -38.45
CA THR A 511 29.13 -30.26 -38.97
C THR A 511 29.13 -31.73 -39.39
N GLU A 512 30.22 -32.49 -39.29
CA GLU A 512 30.16 -33.95 -39.54
C GLU A 512 30.96 -34.78 -38.53
N GLU A 513 30.27 -35.81 -38.01
CA GLU A 513 30.68 -36.95 -37.17
C GLU A 513 31.64 -36.65 -36.01
N THR A 514 31.06 -36.36 -34.83
CA THR A 514 31.72 -36.34 -33.49
C THR A 514 33.18 -35.88 -33.51
N PRO A 515 33.44 -34.57 -33.57
CA PRO A 515 34.80 -34.09 -33.73
C PRO A 515 35.65 -34.48 -32.51
N GLU A 516 36.81 -35.06 -32.76
CA GLU A 516 37.81 -35.29 -31.72
C GLU A 516 38.43 -33.93 -31.35
N ILE A 517 38.09 -33.44 -30.15
CA ILE A 517 38.57 -32.15 -29.63
C ILE A 517 39.82 -32.41 -28.79
N LYS A 518 40.94 -31.78 -29.17
CA LYS A 518 42.22 -31.88 -28.45
C LYS A 518 42.69 -30.50 -28.00
N VAL A 519 42.96 -30.38 -26.69
CA VAL A 519 43.62 -29.22 -26.09
C VAL A 519 45.01 -29.65 -25.66
N LYS A 520 46.06 -29.02 -26.20
CA LYS A 520 47.45 -29.27 -25.81
C LYS A 520 48.02 -28.04 -25.12
N ILE A 521 48.79 -28.26 -24.05
CA ILE A 521 49.37 -27.21 -23.23
C ILE A 521 50.85 -27.52 -23.01
N ASP A 522 51.73 -26.56 -23.31
CA ASP A 522 53.17 -26.67 -23.06
C ASP A 522 53.48 -26.50 -21.56
N LEU A 523 53.98 -27.58 -20.95
CA LEU A 523 54.31 -27.66 -19.52
C LEU A 523 55.81 -27.58 -19.23
N ALA A 524 56.65 -27.13 -20.18
CA ALA A 524 58.09 -26.95 -19.96
C ALA A 524 58.41 -25.91 -18.85
N ALA A 525 57.41 -25.18 -18.34
CA ALA A 525 57.47 -24.35 -17.13
C ALA A 525 56.19 -24.53 -16.29
N PRO A 526 56.20 -24.30 -14.96
CA PRO A 526 54.98 -24.26 -14.15
C PRO A 526 54.01 -23.19 -14.67
N ARG A 527 52.75 -23.58 -14.92
CA ARG A 527 51.69 -22.69 -15.40
C ARG A 527 50.44 -22.88 -14.53
N THR A 528 49.74 -21.79 -14.24
CA THR A 528 48.40 -21.82 -13.65
C THR A 528 47.39 -21.50 -14.75
N ILE A 529 46.47 -22.42 -15.03
CA ILE A 529 45.36 -22.18 -15.95
C ILE A 529 44.20 -21.66 -15.12
N VAL A 530 43.82 -20.40 -15.33
CA VAL A 530 42.64 -19.78 -14.74
C VAL A 530 41.74 -19.34 -15.90
N ASP A 531 40.45 -19.64 -15.81
CA ASP A 531 39.40 -19.16 -16.73
C ASP A 531 39.55 -19.58 -18.20
N TRP A 532 39.50 -20.89 -18.45
CA TRP A 532 39.22 -21.42 -19.79
C TRP A 532 37.70 -21.61 -19.99
N ARG A 533 37.16 -21.12 -21.12
CA ARG A 533 35.76 -21.31 -21.52
C ARG A 533 35.67 -21.98 -22.88
N MET A 534 34.92 -23.08 -22.97
CA MET A 534 34.36 -23.55 -24.25
C MET A 534 33.00 -22.87 -24.47
N GLY A 535 32.75 -22.38 -25.69
CA GLY A 535 31.44 -21.85 -26.09
C GLY A 535 30.33 -22.92 -26.01
N SER A 536 29.09 -22.53 -26.29
CA SER A 536 27.92 -23.43 -26.27
C SER A 536 28.19 -24.72 -27.07
N ILE A 537 28.11 -25.87 -26.39
CA ILE A 537 28.20 -27.17 -27.04
C ILE A 537 26.81 -27.80 -26.95
N ASP A 538 26.28 -28.25 -28.09
CA ASP A 538 25.01 -28.98 -28.11
C ASP A 538 25.07 -30.20 -27.17
N SER A 539 23.91 -30.55 -26.61
CA SER A 539 23.62 -31.69 -25.74
C SER A 539 24.19 -33.06 -26.17
N SER A 540 24.67 -33.17 -27.41
CA SER A 540 25.39 -34.30 -28.00
C SER A 540 26.85 -34.44 -27.50
N PHE A 541 27.46 -33.38 -26.98
CA PHE A 541 28.85 -33.36 -26.52
C PHE A 541 28.96 -33.55 -25.00
N LYS A 542 28.69 -34.76 -24.53
CA LYS A 542 28.64 -35.03 -23.08
C LYS A 542 30.00 -35.33 -22.42
N ASN A 543 31.10 -35.40 -23.17
CA ASN A 543 32.38 -35.84 -22.59
C ASN A 543 33.58 -35.14 -23.25
N LEU A 544 34.39 -34.42 -22.46
CA LEU A 544 35.79 -34.14 -22.82
C LEU A 544 36.55 -35.46 -22.65
N ARG A 545 36.97 -36.09 -23.75
CA ARG A 545 37.44 -37.49 -23.68
C ARG A 545 38.94 -37.64 -23.46
N ASP A 546 39.77 -36.68 -23.84
CA ASP A 546 41.23 -36.89 -23.81
C ASP A 546 41.97 -35.65 -23.31
N ILE A 547 42.20 -35.59 -21.99
CA ILE A 547 43.23 -34.71 -21.42
C ILE A 547 44.50 -35.54 -21.33
N GLU A 548 45.47 -35.24 -22.20
CA GLU A 548 46.80 -35.84 -22.16
C GLU A 548 47.78 -34.83 -21.54
N MET A 549 48.66 -35.32 -20.68
CA MET A 549 49.72 -34.50 -20.09
C MET A 549 51.09 -35.01 -20.52
N SER A 550 52.02 -34.09 -20.76
CA SER A 550 53.41 -34.39 -21.05
C SER A 550 54.33 -33.51 -20.22
N LEU A 551 55.35 -34.12 -19.60
CA LEU A 551 56.35 -33.41 -18.79
C LEU A 551 57.56 -32.96 -19.61
N ASP A 552 57.77 -33.55 -20.79
CA ASP A 552 58.92 -33.31 -21.67
C ASP A 552 58.52 -32.72 -23.04
N GLY A 553 57.23 -32.49 -23.27
CA GLY A 553 56.65 -32.01 -24.53
C GLY A 553 56.69 -33.03 -25.68
N GLN A 554 57.27 -34.20 -25.45
CA GLN A 554 57.57 -35.21 -26.47
C GLN A 554 56.72 -36.48 -26.26
N LYS A 555 56.48 -36.87 -25.00
CA LYS A 555 55.73 -38.06 -24.62
C LYS A 555 54.48 -37.69 -23.84
N TRP A 556 53.32 -38.04 -24.40
CA TRP A 556 52.01 -37.65 -23.86
C TRP A 556 51.34 -38.85 -23.21
N VAL A 557 50.80 -38.64 -22.00
CA VAL A 557 50.17 -39.68 -21.18
C VAL A 557 48.72 -39.27 -20.91
N ALA A 558 47.78 -40.07 -21.42
CA ALA A 558 46.37 -39.94 -21.12
C ALA A 558 46.14 -39.97 -19.60
N GLN A 559 45.48 -38.95 -19.07
CA GLN A 559 45.06 -38.97 -17.68
C GLN A 559 43.90 -39.96 -17.57
N ALA A 560 44.07 -40.99 -16.74
CA ALA A 560 43.27 -42.21 -16.77
C ALA A 560 41.75 -41.95 -16.70
N SER A 561 41.05 -42.69 -17.54
CA SER A 561 39.59 -42.86 -17.65
C SER A 561 38.80 -42.54 -16.39
N GLY A 562 37.99 -41.48 -16.49
CA GLY A 562 36.91 -41.12 -15.59
C GLY A 562 36.12 -40.00 -16.26
N THR A 563 34.80 -40.09 -16.27
CA THR A 563 33.95 -39.02 -16.79
C THR A 563 34.21 -37.75 -15.99
N VAL A 564 34.80 -36.72 -16.60
CA VAL A 564 34.70 -35.36 -16.04
C VAL A 564 33.30 -34.88 -16.39
N GLU A 565 32.34 -35.09 -15.50
CA GLU A 565 31.02 -34.49 -15.66
C GLU A 565 31.14 -32.97 -15.46
N LEU A 566 30.87 -32.22 -16.52
CA LEU A 566 30.62 -30.80 -16.43
C LEU A 566 29.29 -30.62 -15.68
N ALA A 567 29.33 -30.01 -14.50
CA ALA A 567 28.11 -29.68 -13.78
C ALA A 567 27.27 -28.70 -14.62
N LEU A 568 26.06 -29.10 -14.97
CA LEU A 568 25.07 -28.23 -15.60
C LEU A 568 24.48 -27.32 -14.53
N THR A 569 24.70 -26.01 -14.63
CA THR A 569 23.87 -25.02 -13.97
C THR A 569 22.58 -24.86 -14.79
N ASP A 570 21.48 -25.37 -14.20
CA ASP A 570 20.10 -24.91 -14.35
C ASP A 570 19.66 -24.27 -15.69
N GLY A 571 19.63 -25.09 -16.74
CA GLY A 571 18.52 -25.12 -17.70
C GLY A 571 18.25 -23.88 -18.56
N THR A 572 19.08 -22.84 -18.55
CA THR A 572 18.87 -21.60 -19.33
C THR A 572 20.06 -21.16 -20.18
N GLY A 573 21.10 -21.99 -20.30
CA GLY A 573 22.15 -21.82 -21.31
C GLY A 573 23.27 -20.84 -20.91
N ALA A 574 23.82 -20.96 -19.69
CA ALA A 574 24.97 -20.19 -19.24
C ALA A 574 26.18 -21.09 -18.86
N ILE A 575 27.32 -20.76 -19.48
CA ILE A 575 28.73 -20.90 -19.04
C ILE A 575 29.12 -22.13 -18.20
N CYS A 576 29.88 -23.06 -18.79
CA CYS A 576 30.64 -24.06 -18.03
C CYS A 576 31.90 -23.43 -17.40
N ASN A 577 31.97 -23.40 -16.07
CA ASN A 577 33.20 -23.13 -15.33
C ASN A 577 33.88 -24.46 -14.99
N CYS A 578 35.01 -24.75 -15.63
CA CYS A 578 35.80 -25.95 -15.32
C CYS A 578 36.94 -25.55 -14.38
N ALA A 579 36.94 -26.01 -13.13
CA ALA A 579 38.08 -25.84 -12.23
C ALA A 579 38.92 -27.13 -12.21
N VAL A 580 40.10 -27.13 -12.83
CA VAL A 580 41.08 -28.21 -12.66
C VAL A 580 41.91 -27.91 -11.42
N ARG A 581 41.62 -28.57 -10.29
CA ARG A 581 42.46 -28.51 -9.08
C ARG A 581 43.60 -29.51 -9.18
N TRP A 582 44.83 -29.04 -9.01
CA TRP A 582 45.96 -29.90 -8.67
C TRP A 582 46.26 -29.76 -7.17
N SER A 583 46.29 -30.88 -6.44
CA SER A 583 46.86 -30.94 -5.09
C SER A 583 48.29 -31.44 -5.21
N ALA A 584 49.26 -30.65 -4.72
CA ALA A 584 50.63 -31.11 -4.59
C ALA A 584 50.69 -32.31 -3.63
N ALA A 585 51.08 -33.48 -4.14
CA ALA A 585 51.60 -34.54 -3.29
C ALA A 585 53.10 -34.27 -3.09
N THR A 586 53.45 -33.90 -1.86
CA THR A 586 54.80 -33.86 -1.31
C THR A 586 55.61 -35.10 -1.70
N SER A 587 56.80 -34.93 -2.28
CA SER A 587 57.83 -35.97 -2.30
C SER A 587 58.77 -35.79 -1.11
N ALA A 588 59.14 -36.93 -0.50
CA ALA A 588 60.29 -37.05 0.40
C ALA A 588 61.61 -36.67 -0.28
#